data_AF-A0A026W8S3-F1
#
_entry.id   AF-A0A026W8S3-F1
#
_cell.length_a   1.000
_cell.length_b   1.000
_cell.length_c   1.000
_cell.angle_alpha   90.00
_cell.angle_beta   90.00
_cell.angle_gamma   90.00
#
_symmetry.space_group_name_H-M   'P 1'
#
loop_
_entity.id
_entity.type
_entity.pdbx_description
1 polymer ?
#
loop_
_entity_poly.entity_id
_entity_poly.type
_entity_poly.pdbx_seq_one_letter_code
_entity_poly.pdbx_strand_id
1 'polypeptide(L)' 'MNSIGETCNELKQQYDSCFNTWFSEKFLKGDTSDSTCSHLFKMYQQCVKVIKTSILFCLHL' A
#
# COMPACT_ATOMS: atom_id res chain seq x y z
N MET A 1 11.55 -1.38 2.64
CA MET A 1 11.34 -0.18 3.50
C MET A 1 10.17 -0.46 4.43
N ASN A 2 10.19 0.05 5.65
CA ASN A 2 9.06 -0.09 6.58
C ASN A 2 7.94 0.91 6.25
N SER A 3 6.72 0.60 6.68
CA SER A 3 5.57 1.49 6.63
C SER A 3 5.61 2.51 7.76
N ILE A 4 4.75 3.53 7.67
CA ILE A 4 4.57 4.56 8.72
C ILE A 4 4.06 3.99 10.06
N GLY A 5 3.41 2.83 10.03
CA GLY A 5 3.03 2.07 11.22
C GLY A 5 3.48 0.63 11.05
N GLU A 6 4.10 0.06 12.09
CA GLU A 6 4.68 -1.29 12.04
C GLU A 6 3.64 -2.37 11.74
N THR A 7 2.40 -2.18 12.20
CA THR A 7 1.27 -3.06 11.91
C THR A 7 0.91 -3.15 10.42
N CYS A 8 1.35 -2.19 9.60
CA CYS A 8 1.12 -2.17 8.16
C CYS A 8 2.31 -2.72 7.35
N ASN A 9 3.39 -3.17 7.99
CA ASN A 9 4.61 -3.61 7.29
C ASN A 9 4.35 -4.82 6.39
N GLU A 10 3.62 -5.81 6.88
CA GLU A 10 3.32 -7.02 6.11
C GLU A 10 2.45 -6.70 4.88
N LEU A 11 1.36 -5.94 5.08
CA LEU A 11 0.50 -5.49 3.98
C LEU A 11 1.28 -4.67 2.95
N LYS A 12 2.22 -3.83 3.40
CA LYS A 12 3.11 -3.08 2.51
C LYS A 12 3.99 -4.00 1.69
N GLN A 13 4.62 -5.00 2.30
CA GLN A 13 5.50 -5.94 1.60
C GLN A 13 4.74 -6.72 0.52
N GLN A 14 3.53 -7.19 0.84
CA GLN A 14 2.67 -7.89 -0.12
C GLN A 14 2.27 -6.98 -1.29
N TYR A 15 1.83 -5.75 -0.99
CA TYR A 15 1.49 -4.77 -2.02
C TYR A 15 2.70 -4.40 -2.90
N ASP A 16 3.84 -4.06 -2.30
CA ASP A 16 5.06 -3.66 -3.02
C ASP A 16 5.55 -4.80 -3.94
N SER A 17 5.50 -6.05 -3.47
CA SER A 17 5.84 -7.23 -4.27
C SER A 17 4.92 -7.38 -5.49
N CYS A 18 3.59 -7.31 -5.28
CA CYS A 18 2.61 -7.35 -6.37
C CYS A 18 2.84 -6.21 -7.37
N PHE A 19 3.00 -4.99 -6.86
CA PHE A 19 3.17 -3.79 -7.67
C PHE A 19 4.43 -3.87 -8.53
N ASN A 20 5.56 -4.32 -7.99
CA ASN A 20 6.80 -4.42 -8.74
C ASN A 20 6.71 -5.42 -9.91
N THR A 21 6.05 -6.56 -9.68
CA THR A 21 5.79 -7.55 -10.73
C THR A 21 4.86 -6.98 -11.79
N TRP A 22 3.73 -6.40 -11.39
CA TRP A 22 2.79 -5.76 -12.32
C TRP A 22 3.45 -4.62 -13.11
N PHE A 23 4.24 -3.78 -12.44
CA PHE A 23 4.93 -2.66 -13.06
C PHE A 23 5.89 -3.14 -14.16
N SER A 24 6.70 -4.15 -13.85
CA SER A 24 7.71 -4.67 -14.78
C SER A 24 7.10 -5.47 -15.93
N GLU A 25 6.06 -6.26 -15.66
CA GLU A 25 5.52 -7.22 -16.63
C GLU A 25 4.33 -6.70 -17.44
N LYS A 26 3.59 -5.72 -16.92
CA LYS A 26 2.36 -5.18 -17.52
C LYS A 26 2.52 -3.71 -17.87
N PHE A 27 2.76 -2.86 -16.87
CA PHE A 27 2.76 -1.41 -17.05
C PHE A 27 3.81 -0.95 -18.06
N LEU A 28 5.07 -1.39 -17.91
CA LEU A 28 6.15 -1.04 -18.85
C LEU A 28 5.94 -1.61 -20.26
N LYS A 29 5.04 -2.59 -20.44
CA LYS A 29 4.67 -3.16 -21.74
C LYS A 29 3.39 -2.55 -22.32
N GLY A 30 2.85 -1.51 -21.70
CA GLY A 30 1.68 -0.76 -22.16
C GLY A 30 0.35 -1.24 -21.61
N ASP A 31 0.33 -2.27 -20.74
CA ASP A 31 -0.89 -2.68 -20.03
C ASP A 31 -1.04 -1.89 -18.73
N THR A 32 -1.98 -0.94 -18.74
CA THR A 32 -2.23 -0.02 -17.62
C THR A 32 -3.40 -0.44 -16.73
N SER A 33 -3.88 -1.67 -16.82
CA SER A 33 -4.94 -2.18 -15.93
C SER A 33 -4.48 -2.17 -14.47
N ASP A 34 -5.22 -1.49 -13.60
CA ASP A 34 -4.91 -1.36 -12.16
C ASP A 34 -5.51 -2.48 -11.29
N SER A 35 -6.21 -3.43 -11.90
CA SER A 35 -6.97 -4.46 -11.18
C SER A 35 -6.10 -5.46 -10.41
N THR A 36 -4.89 -5.78 -10.91
CA THR A 36 -4.01 -6.85 -10.42
C THR A 36 -3.68 -6.74 -8.92
N CYS A 37 -3.35 -5.54 -8.44
CA CYS A 37 -2.96 -5.32 -7.04
C CYS A 37 -4.01 -4.53 -6.25
N SER A 38 -5.19 -4.29 -6.83
CA SER A 38 -6.22 -3.40 -6.28
C SER A 38 -6.71 -3.82 -4.89
N HIS A 39 -6.85 -5.13 -4.63
CA HIS A 39 -7.27 -5.64 -3.32
C HIS A 39 -6.20 -5.40 -2.24
N LEU A 40 -4.94 -5.76 -2.55
CA LEU A 40 -3.80 -5.52 -1.66
C LEU A 40 -3.63 -4.03 -1.36
N PHE A 41 -3.77 -3.19 -2.39
CA PHE A 41 -3.71 -1.75 -2.24
C PHE A 41 -4.78 -1.22 -1.31
N LYS A 42 -6.04 -1.68 -1.45
CA LYS A 42 -7.15 -1.28 -0.56
C LYS A 42 -6.87 -1.63 0.90
N MET A 43 -6.39 -2.85 1.17
CA MET A 43 -6.06 -3.29 2.53
C MET A 43 -4.91 -2.46 3.12
N TYR A 44 -3.83 -2.27 2.36
CA TYR A 44 -2.70 -1.45 2.79
C TYR A 44 -3.10 0.02 3.02
N GLN A 45 -3.87 0.61 2.12
CA GLN A 45 -4.36 1.99 2.22
C GLN A 45 -5.23 2.18 3.47
N GLN A 46 -6.13 1.23 3.78
CA GLN A 46 -6.93 1.27 4.99
C GLN A 46 -6.07 1.25 6.25
N CYS A 47 -5.06 0.37 6.30
CA CYS A 47 -4.13 0.29 7.43
C CYS A 47 -3.42 1.64 7.65
N VAL A 48 -2.82 2.20 6.61
CA VAL A 48 -2.12 3.50 6.69
C VAL A 48 -3.07 4.64 7.07
N LYS A 49 -4.31 4.64 6.58
CA LYS A 49 -5.31 5.65 6.92
C LYS A 49 -5.62 5.66 8.41
N VAL A 50 -5.77 4.47 9.03
CA VAL A 50 -5.98 4.35 10.48
C VAL A 50 -4.79 4.94 11.23
N ILE A 51 -3.55 4.56 10.89
CA ILE A 51 -2.34 5.07 11.54
C ILE A 51 -2.23 6.59 11.43
N LYS A 52 -2.42 7.15 10.23
CA LYS A 52 -2.39 8.61 10.01
C LYS A 52 -3.46 9.33 10.83
N THR A 53 -4.66 8.76 10.90
CA THR A 53 -5.76 9.32 11.67
C THR A 53 -5.42 9.32 13.16
N SER A 54 -4.93 8.21 13.71
CA SER A 54 -4.48 8.12 15.11
C SER A 54 -3.37 9.12 15.44
N ILE A 55 -2.36 9.26 14.58
CA ILE A 55 -1.27 10.23 14.77
C ILE A 55 -1.82 11.67 14.77
N LEU A 56 -2.72 12.00 13.85
CA LEU A 56 -3.33 13.33 13.78
C LEU A 56 -4.13 13.67 15.04
N PHE A 57 -4.88 12.70 15.59
CA PHE A 57 -5.59 12.89 16.85
C PHE A 57 -4.63 13.09 18.03
N CYS A 58 -3.51 12.36 18.08
CA CYS A 58 -2.48 12.58 19.11
C CYS A 58 -1.77 13.92 19.00
N LEU A 59 -1.69 14.53 17.81
CA LEU A 59 -1.00 15.81 17.61
C LEU A 59 -1.84 17.03 18.02
N HIS A 60 -3.15 16.85 18.15
CA HIS A 60 -4.12 17.88 18.55
C HIS A 60 -4.64 17.70 19.98
N LEU A 61 -4.12 16.73 20.74
CA LEU A 61 -4.25 16.63 22.19
C LEU A 61 -2.94 17.07 22.86
#